data_AF-A0A5C6AF81-F1
#
_entry.id   AF-A0A5C6AF81-F1
#
_cell.length_a   1.000
_cell.length_b   1.000
_cell.length_c   1.000
_cell.angle_alpha   90.00
_cell.angle_beta   90.00
_cell.angle_gamma   90.00
#
_symmetry.space_group_name_H-M   'P 1'
#
loop_
_entity.id
_entity.type
_entity.pdbx_description
1 polymer ?
#
loop_
_entity_poly.entity_id
_entity_poly.type
_entity_poly.pdbx_seq_one_letter_code
_entity_poly.pdbx_strand_id
1 'polypeptide(L)'
;MDALAANPNAPTLLDTANRVVKWSGFASRGKSVPMQERVNLTSQMAMMVGAGVSLSSALKSITRQCQRPALREALEQIQEDVLGGSSLSASMRNHPRLFDPAYVATIAAGEASGRMQEVLTQLAELQRSDLRLYRTIRGMLVYPVLLTTVSMLVISTLVVFVLPRFATIFEQYELALPMITRLLIGAADEARSRWWLWAPVLGAAVAGVVAARTTTKGRELVDTTLLRVPTLRQVTQTLIGARACRLLGLLISSGVPLLEALRLLRLAISNTVFHRLVDDLEEAVSNGRSLSEALEGNVALPPSASELIATAEKTGRLGEVSQMMGAHYEEEGQALARQLVSVIEPIVTMVMGAVVAAVVLAVMLPVFDIATLAQRG
;
A
#
# COMPACT_ATOMS: atom_id res chain seq x y z
N MET A 1 19.67 42.98 42.81
CA MET A 1 18.52 42.15 43.18
C MET A 1 17.29 42.96 42.87
N ASP A 2 16.66 42.72 41.71
CA ASP A 2 15.22 42.94 41.53
C ASP A 2 14.76 42.28 40.23
N ALA A 3 13.60 41.65 40.35
CA ALA A 3 13.09 40.59 39.52
C ALA A 3 12.53 41.08 38.17
N LEU A 4 12.97 40.45 37.09
CA LEU A 4 12.22 40.40 35.83
C LEU A 4 10.97 39.54 36.06
N ALA A 5 9.84 40.22 36.21
CA ALA A 5 8.51 39.65 36.34
C ALA A 5 8.22 38.70 35.16
N ALA A 6 8.00 37.42 35.47
CA ALA A 6 7.53 36.42 34.53
C ALA A 6 6.11 36.79 34.09
N ASN A 7 5.93 36.96 32.78
CA ASN A 7 4.63 37.20 32.16
C ASN A 7 3.72 35.97 32.34
N PRO A 8 2.61 36.06 33.10
CA PRO A 8 1.73 34.93 33.38
C PRO A 8 0.88 34.46 32.17
N ASN A 9 0.99 35.14 31.03
CA ASN A 9 0.25 34.82 29.80
C ASN A 9 1.12 34.27 28.67
N ALA A 10 2.34 33.78 28.96
CA ALA A 10 3.14 33.07 27.97
C ALA A 10 2.52 31.67 27.71
N PRO A 11 2.09 31.33 26.49
CA PRO A 11 1.49 30.03 26.21
C PRO A 11 2.52 28.93 26.41
N THR A 12 2.22 27.98 27.30
CA THR A 12 3.01 26.76 27.51
C THR A 12 3.02 25.89 26.25
N LEU A 13 4.10 25.15 25.99
CA LEU A 13 4.27 24.27 24.82
C LEU A 13 3.15 23.22 24.64
N LEU A 14 2.38 22.94 25.70
CA LEU A 14 1.21 22.06 25.68
C LEU A 14 -0.05 22.75 25.10
N ASP A 15 -0.14 24.09 25.20
CA ASP A 15 -1.28 24.87 24.75
C ASP A 15 -1.22 25.16 23.23
N THR A 16 -0.01 25.21 22.66
CA THR A 16 0.20 25.19 21.21
C THR A 16 -0.09 23.84 20.56
N ALA A 17 0.04 22.73 21.30
CA ALA A 17 -0.27 21.39 20.80
C ALA A 17 -1.79 21.15 20.66
N ASN A 18 -2.60 21.74 21.54
CA ASN A 18 -4.06 21.49 21.56
C ASN A 18 -4.87 22.32 20.55
N ARG A 19 -4.27 23.34 19.94
CA ARG A 19 -4.96 24.21 18.96
C ARG A 19 -4.94 23.72 17.52
N VAL A 20 -4.26 22.61 17.20
CA VAL A 20 -4.05 22.14 15.82
C VAL A 20 -4.96 20.95 15.44
N VAL A 21 -5.83 20.48 16.34
CA VAL A 21 -6.84 19.45 15.99
C VAL A 21 -8.09 20.10 15.39
N LYS A 22 -7.95 20.71 14.22
CA LYS A 22 -9.07 20.90 13.29
C LYS A 22 -8.87 19.99 12.09
N TRP A 23 -9.49 18.83 12.23
CA TRP A 23 -9.88 17.91 11.16
C TRP A 23 -10.36 18.68 9.93
N SER A 24 -9.68 18.49 8.80
CA SER A 24 -10.22 18.73 7.47
C SER A 24 -10.12 17.43 6.66
N GLY A 25 -11.00 16.48 7.01
CA GLY A 25 -11.44 15.50 6.04
C GLY A 25 -12.32 16.19 5.02
N PHE A 26 -11.78 16.57 3.86
CA PHE A 26 -12.52 16.56 2.59
C PHE A 26 -11.57 16.79 1.41
N ALA A 27 -12.01 16.25 0.28
CA ALA A 27 -11.38 16.27 -1.03
C ALA A 27 -10.58 17.54 -1.37
N SER A 28 -9.34 17.33 -1.81
CA SER A 28 -8.67 18.27 -2.70
C SER A 28 -7.87 17.49 -3.74
N ARG A 29 -8.27 17.61 -5.00
CA ARG A 29 -7.60 17.14 -6.22
C ARG A 29 -6.24 17.84 -6.43
N GLY A 30 -5.27 17.61 -5.55
CA GLY A 30 -3.85 17.86 -5.83
C GLY A 30 -3.20 16.55 -6.24
N LYS A 31 -2.42 16.54 -7.33
CA LYS A 31 -1.77 15.33 -7.85
C LYS A 31 -0.89 14.70 -6.77
N SER A 32 -1.24 13.49 -6.31
CA SER A 32 -0.42 12.70 -5.38
C SER A 32 0.98 12.50 -5.96
N VAL A 33 2.03 12.81 -5.19
CA VAL A 33 3.40 12.56 -5.62
C VAL A 33 3.67 11.06 -5.60
N PRO A 34 4.21 10.46 -6.68
CA PRO A 34 4.50 9.04 -6.72
C PRO A 34 5.50 8.64 -5.63
N MET A 35 5.28 7.46 -5.06
CA MET A 35 6.13 6.91 -3.99
C MET A 35 7.62 6.90 -4.35
N GLN A 36 7.94 6.65 -5.62
CA GLN A 36 9.30 6.71 -6.15
C GLN A 36 10.01 8.04 -5.90
N GLU A 37 9.30 9.16 -6.10
CA GLU A 37 9.90 10.49 -5.98
C GLU A 37 10.19 10.84 -4.53
N ARG A 38 9.30 10.44 -3.61
CA ARG A 38 9.53 10.59 -2.17
C ARG A 38 10.78 9.80 -1.75
N VAL A 39 10.88 8.54 -2.18
CA VAL A 39 12.04 7.67 -1.92
C VAL A 39 13.32 8.29 -2.48
N ASN A 40 13.27 8.84 -3.70
CA ASN A 40 14.43 9.47 -4.35
C ASN A 40 14.87 10.73 -3.59
N LEU A 41 13.92 11.60 -3.21
CA LEU A 41 14.17 12.80 -2.42
C LEU A 41 14.90 12.45 -1.11
N THR A 42 14.32 11.58 -0.29
CA THR A 42 14.88 11.21 1.01
C THR A 42 16.21 10.47 0.85
N SER A 43 16.34 9.59 -0.15
CA SER A 43 17.60 8.91 -0.46
C SER A 43 18.71 9.87 -0.86
N GLN A 44 18.43 10.83 -1.74
CA GLN A 44 19.41 11.82 -2.19
C GLN A 44 19.82 12.75 -1.04
N MET A 45 18.88 13.18 -0.21
CA MET A 45 19.18 13.93 1.01
C MET A 45 20.10 13.12 1.93
N ALA A 46 19.78 11.85 2.20
CA ALA A 46 20.61 10.98 3.03
C ALA A 46 22.04 10.84 2.49
N MET A 47 22.20 10.62 1.18
CA MET A 47 23.51 10.50 0.53
C MET A 47 24.31 11.80 0.58
N MET A 48 23.69 12.93 0.28
CA MET A 48 24.38 14.23 0.28
C MET A 48 24.78 14.67 1.69
N VAL A 49 23.86 14.55 2.66
CA VAL A 49 24.15 14.87 4.07
C VAL A 49 25.21 13.91 4.61
N GLY A 50 25.15 12.62 4.25
CA GLY A 50 26.18 11.64 4.62
C GLY A 50 27.55 11.86 3.97
N ALA A 51 27.60 12.57 2.84
CA ALA A 51 28.84 13.02 2.22
C ALA A 51 29.37 14.35 2.81
N GLY A 52 28.74 14.86 3.87
CA GLY A 52 29.13 16.10 4.53
C GLY A 52 28.58 17.38 3.88
N VAL A 53 27.65 17.27 2.92
CA VAL A 53 26.98 18.44 2.34
C VAL A 53 25.96 19.00 3.32
N SER A 54 25.91 20.32 3.49
CA SER A 54 24.91 20.94 4.36
C SER A 54 23.48 20.64 3.88
N LEU A 55 22.54 20.50 4.83
CA LEU A 55 21.14 20.18 4.55
C LEU A 55 20.50 21.18 3.57
N SER A 56 20.79 22.48 3.73
CA SER A 56 20.32 23.54 2.84
C SER A 56 20.87 23.43 1.42
N SER A 57 22.16 23.08 1.28
CA SER A 57 22.79 22.87 -0.03
C SER A 57 22.27 21.60 -0.72
N ALA A 58 22.06 20.55 0.06
CA ALA A 58 21.45 19.31 -0.42
C ALA A 58 20.02 19.57 -0.93
N LEU A 59 19.20 20.27 -0.15
CA LEU A 59 17.85 20.65 -0.53
C LEU A 59 17.85 21.47 -1.83
N LYS A 60 18.68 22.52 -1.92
CA LYS A 60 18.83 23.34 -3.13
C LYS A 60 19.21 22.51 -4.37
N SER A 61 20.13 21.57 -4.21
CA SER A 61 20.58 20.70 -5.30
C SER A 61 19.43 19.80 -5.79
N ILE A 62 18.67 19.22 -4.87
CA ILE A 62 17.55 18.32 -5.19
C ILE A 62 16.39 19.10 -5.81
N THR A 63 16.06 20.29 -5.28
CA THR A 63 15.05 21.18 -5.85
C THR A 63 15.35 21.51 -7.32
N ARG A 64 16.62 21.83 -7.63
CA ARG A 64 17.06 22.13 -9.01
C ARG A 64 16.93 20.94 -9.96
N GLN A 65 17.13 19.72 -9.45
CA GLN A 65 17.04 18.49 -10.23
C GLN A 65 15.59 17.95 -10.34
N CYS A 66 14.66 18.53 -9.58
CA CYS A 66 13.28 18.06 -9.53
C CYS A 66 12.55 18.35 -10.84
N GLN A 67 12.16 17.28 -11.56
CA GLN A 67 11.45 17.38 -12.83
C GLN A 67 9.95 17.61 -12.67
N ARG A 68 9.38 17.26 -11.51
CA ARG A 68 7.92 17.33 -11.28
C ARG A 68 7.51 18.69 -10.69
N PRO A 69 6.66 19.48 -11.37
CA PRO A 69 6.28 20.81 -10.92
C PRO A 69 5.72 20.86 -9.50
N ALA A 70 4.78 19.96 -9.16
CA ALA A 70 4.14 19.95 -7.83
C ALA A 70 5.08 19.59 -6.68
N LEU A 71 6.10 18.76 -6.93
CA LEU A 71 7.12 18.45 -5.93
C LEU A 71 8.13 19.59 -5.83
N ARG A 72 8.52 20.16 -6.97
CA ARG A 72 9.44 21.28 -7.05
C ARG A 72 8.90 22.51 -6.31
N GLU A 73 7.65 22.89 -6.52
CA GLU A 73 7.00 24.02 -5.84
C GLU A 73 7.03 23.86 -4.31
N ALA A 74 6.72 22.66 -3.81
CA ALA A 74 6.81 22.38 -2.38
C ALA A 74 8.25 22.44 -1.86
N LEU A 75 9.23 21.93 -2.63
CA LEU A 75 10.64 21.98 -2.24
C LEU A 75 11.22 23.40 -2.31
N GLU A 76 10.76 24.25 -3.23
CA GLU A 76 11.12 25.67 -3.32
C GLU A 76 10.61 26.40 -2.07
N GLN A 77 9.36 26.20 -1.66
CA GLN A 77 8.82 26.77 -0.42
C GLN A 77 9.60 26.30 0.82
N ILE A 78 9.84 24.99 0.94
CA ILE A 78 10.61 24.45 2.08
C ILE A 78 12.03 25.02 2.09
N GLN A 79 12.65 25.20 0.92
CA GLN A 79 13.97 25.78 0.81
C GLN A 79 13.97 27.25 1.27
N GLU A 80 12.99 28.05 0.86
CA GLU A 80 12.83 29.43 1.30
C GLU A 80 12.61 29.52 2.81
N ASP A 81 11.73 28.70 3.38
CA ASP A 81 11.45 28.66 4.81
C ASP A 81 12.70 28.31 5.62
N VAL A 82 13.47 27.31 5.18
CA VAL A 82 14.72 26.87 5.83
C VAL A 82 15.81 27.93 5.71
N LEU A 83 15.94 28.61 4.55
CA LEU A 83 16.85 29.75 4.39
C LEU A 83 16.43 30.94 5.24
N GLY A 84 15.13 31.12 5.48
CA GLY A 84 14.55 32.09 6.39
C GLY A 84 14.70 31.75 7.88
N GLY A 85 15.32 30.61 8.21
CA GLY A 85 15.62 30.19 9.59
C GLY A 85 14.59 29.26 10.24
N SER A 86 13.57 28.82 9.49
CA SER A 86 12.65 27.78 9.98
C SER A 86 13.34 26.41 10.01
N SER A 87 12.92 25.53 10.92
CA SER A 87 13.36 24.14 10.86
C SER A 87 12.78 23.42 9.64
N LEU A 88 13.51 22.43 9.14
CA LEU A 88 13.08 21.56 8.05
C LEU A 88 11.77 20.85 8.41
N SER A 89 11.66 20.33 9.64
CA SER A 89 10.44 19.66 10.08
C SER A 89 9.22 20.59 10.13
N ALA A 90 9.39 21.85 10.58
CA ALA A 90 8.31 22.83 10.58
C ALA A 90 7.85 23.16 9.15
N SER A 91 8.79 23.34 8.24
CA SER A 91 8.52 23.64 6.83
C SER A 91 7.83 22.46 6.14
N MET A 92 8.32 21.23 6.35
CA MET A 92 7.71 20.00 5.81
C MET A 92 6.29 19.76 6.33
N ARG A 93 5.97 20.19 7.56
CA ARG A 93 4.63 20.06 8.16
C ARG A 93 3.55 20.80 7.36
N ASN A 94 3.91 21.88 6.66
CA ASN A 94 3.01 22.64 5.79
C ASN A 94 2.61 21.86 4.51
N HIS A 95 3.27 20.74 4.22
CA HIS A 95 3.02 19.90 3.05
C HIS A 95 2.59 18.46 3.44
N PRO A 96 1.45 18.28 4.15
CA PRO A 96 1.02 16.98 4.69
C PRO A 96 0.70 15.92 3.61
N ARG A 97 0.56 16.34 2.34
CA ARG A 97 0.39 15.43 1.19
C ARG A 97 1.68 14.74 0.76
N LEU A 98 2.83 15.35 1.08
CA LEU A 98 4.16 14.86 0.72
C LEU A 98 4.85 14.24 1.91
N PHE A 99 4.63 14.78 3.10
CA PHE A 99 5.26 14.34 4.35
C PHE A 99 4.16 14.02 5.35
N ASP A 100 3.99 12.72 5.62
CA ASP A 100 3.09 12.26 6.67
C ASP A 100 3.63 12.64 8.07
N PRO A 101 2.77 12.63 9.12
CA PRO A 101 3.18 13.04 10.46
C PRO A 101 4.37 12.27 11.01
N ALA A 102 4.47 10.96 10.71
CA ALA A 102 5.59 10.14 11.14
C ALA A 102 6.91 10.53 10.46
N TYR A 103 6.87 10.85 9.16
CA TYR A 103 8.00 11.43 8.42
C TYR A 103 8.47 12.73 9.08
N VAL A 104 7.54 13.66 9.33
CA VAL A 104 7.87 14.97 9.92
C VAL A 104 8.45 14.83 11.32
N ALA A 105 7.87 13.96 12.16
CA ALA A 105 8.35 13.71 13.51
C ALA A 105 9.75 13.07 13.53
N THR A 106 10.02 12.16 12.59
CA THR A 106 11.33 11.54 12.42
C THR A 106 12.39 12.60 12.07
N ILE A 107 12.09 13.48 11.11
CA ILE A 107 12.96 14.62 10.77
C ILE A 107 13.16 15.55 11.98
N ALA A 108 12.08 15.91 12.70
CA ALA A 108 12.16 16.77 13.87
C ALA A 108 13.09 16.19 14.97
N ALA A 109 13.01 14.88 15.19
CA ALA A 109 13.87 14.18 16.14
C ALA A 109 15.34 14.19 15.69
N GLY A 110 15.58 14.05 14.38
CA GLY A 110 16.91 14.22 13.78
C GLY A 110 17.47 15.64 13.90
N GLU A 111 16.63 16.67 13.79
CA GLU A 111 17.03 18.07 14.01
C GLU A 111 17.38 18.33 15.47
N ALA A 112 16.53 17.88 16.39
CA ALA A 112 16.73 18.08 17.84
C ALA A 112 17.96 17.33 18.37
N SER A 113 18.23 16.14 17.84
CA SER A 113 19.38 15.31 18.26
C SER A 113 20.68 15.61 17.50
N GLY A 114 20.63 16.41 16.43
CA GLY A 114 21.76 16.61 15.53
C GLY A 114 22.15 15.38 14.70
N ARG A 115 21.36 14.29 14.73
CA ARG A 115 21.63 13.01 14.05
C ARG A 115 20.93 12.90 12.69
N MET A 116 20.82 14.02 11.97
CA MET A 116 20.07 14.11 10.71
C MET A 116 20.50 13.07 9.66
N GLN A 117 21.81 12.81 9.53
CA GLN A 117 22.34 11.82 8.58
C GLN A 117 21.76 10.42 8.81
N GLU A 118 21.78 9.96 10.05
CA GLU A 118 21.32 8.62 10.40
C GLU A 118 19.80 8.51 10.24
N VAL A 119 19.07 9.54 10.69
CA VAL A 119 17.61 9.63 10.57
C VAL A 119 17.18 9.57 9.10
N LEU A 120 17.80 10.37 8.23
CA LEU A 120 17.53 10.34 6.79
C LEU A 120 17.86 8.98 6.17
N THR A 121 18.95 8.34 6.62
CA THR A 121 19.36 7.02 6.12
C THR A 121 18.34 5.95 6.49
N GLN A 122 17.90 5.89 7.75
CA GLN A 122 16.91 4.91 8.19
C GLN A 122 15.53 5.18 7.57
N LEU A 123 15.14 6.45 7.44
CA LEU A 123 13.89 6.84 6.78
C LEU A 123 13.90 6.49 5.29
N ALA A 124 15.01 6.73 4.60
CA ALA A 124 15.19 6.32 3.21
C ALA A 124 15.08 4.79 3.06
N GLU A 125 15.66 4.02 3.98
CA GLU A 125 15.60 2.55 3.93
C GLU A 125 14.18 2.02 4.21
N LEU A 126 13.43 2.63 5.14
CA LEU A 126 12.01 2.32 5.35
C LEU A 126 11.21 2.55 4.05
N GLN A 127 11.37 3.69 3.40
CA GLN A 127 10.65 3.99 2.16
C GLN A 127 11.09 3.10 0.98
N ARG A 128 12.38 2.75 0.90
CA ARG A 128 12.91 1.80 -0.10
C ARG A 128 12.31 0.42 0.08
N SER A 129 12.22 -0.05 1.32
CA SER A 129 11.56 -1.31 1.67
C SER A 129 10.11 -1.33 1.19
N ASP A 130 9.31 -0.32 1.53
CA ASP A 130 7.93 -0.23 1.09
C ASP A 130 7.81 -0.22 -0.46
N LEU A 131 8.71 0.50 -1.14
CA LEU A 131 8.76 0.55 -2.60
C LEU A 131 9.19 -0.79 -3.22
N ARG A 132 10.14 -1.50 -2.62
CA ARG A 132 10.56 -2.85 -3.05
C ARG A 132 9.38 -3.80 -2.94
N LEU A 133 8.66 -3.81 -1.81
CA LEU A 133 7.47 -4.62 -1.62
C LEU A 133 6.41 -4.33 -2.70
N TYR A 134 6.11 -3.05 -2.94
CA TYR A 134 5.17 -2.65 -3.98
C TYR A 134 5.59 -3.14 -5.37
N ARG A 135 6.87 -2.99 -5.73
CA ARG A 135 7.40 -3.44 -7.02
C ARG A 135 7.39 -4.95 -7.15
N THR A 136 7.72 -5.68 -6.09
CA THR A 136 7.69 -7.14 -6.06
C THR A 136 6.27 -7.63 -6.31
N ILE A 137 5.28 -7.13 -5.55
CA ILE A 137 3.87 -7.48 -5.73
C ILE A 137 3.39 -7.12 -7.14
N ARG A 138 3.67 -5.91 -7.60
CA ARG A 138 3.27 -5.46 -8.94
C ARG A 138 3.92 -6.30 -10.04
N GLY A 139 5.20 -6.65 -9.89
CA GLY A 139 5.95 -7.46 -10.85
C GLY A 139 5.36 -8.86 -11.00
N MET A 140 4.99 -9.52 -9.90
CA MET A 140 4.37 -10.84 -9.94
C MET A 140 2.99 -10.85 -10.60
N LEU A 141 2.25 -9.74 -10.55
CA LEU A 141 0.93 -9.61 -11.19
C LEU A 141 0.99 -9.36 -12.70
N VAL A 142 2.15 -8.98 -13.27
CA VAL A 142 2.26 -8.66 -14.69
C VAL A 142 1.89 -9.87 -15.56
N TYR A 143 2.39 -11.07 -15.23
CA TYR A 143 2.16 -12.26 -16.04
C TYR A 143 0.68 -12.68 -16.08
N PRO A 144 -0.03 -12.86 -14.93
CA PRO A 144 -1.46 -13.17 -14.95
C PRO A 144 -2.30 -12.14 -15.70
N VAL A 145 -1.99 -10.84 -15.54
CA VAL A 145 -2.71 -9.78 -16.25
C VAL A 145 -2.45 -9.84 -17.75
N LEU A 146 -1.20 -10.03 -18.19
CA LEU A 146 -0.85 -10.11 -19.61
C LEU A 146 -1.50 -11.32 -20.27
N LEU A 147 -1.36 -12.52 -19.68
CA LEU A 147 -1.97 -13.76 -20.19
C LEU A 147 -3.49 -13.60 -20.29
N THR A 148 -4.14 -13.15 -19.22
CA THR A 148 -5.59 -12.93 -19.20
C THR A 148 -6.03 -11.93 -20.25
N THR A 149 -5.30 -10.81 -20.41
CA THR A 149 -5.65 -9.77 -21.38
C THR A 149 -5.53 -10.29 -22.83
N VAL A 150 -4.43 -10.97 -23.14
CA VAL A 150 -4.19 -11.52 -24.49
C VAL A 150 -5.19 -12.63 -24.81
N SER A 151 -5.39 -13.57 -23.89
CA SER A 151 -6.37 -14.66 -24.09
C SER A 151 -7.78 -14.11 -24.22
N MET A 152 -8.18 -13.13 -23.39
CA MET A 152 -9.51 -12.52 -23.46
C MET A 152 -9.71 -11.80 -24.80
N LEU A 153 -8.68 -11.12 -25.33
CA LEU A 153 -8.74 -10.49 -26.65
C LEU A 153 -8.97 -11.52 -27.77
N VAL A 154 -8.22 -12.63 -27.75
CA VAL A 154 -8.36 -13.71 -28.74
C VAL A 154 -9.74 -14.37 -28.64
N ILE A 155 -10.17 -14.74 -27.44
CA ILE A 155 -11.47 -15.36 -27.18
C ILE A 155 -12.59 -14.42 -27.62
N SER A 156 -12.52 -13.14 -27.23
CA SER A 156 -13.53 -12.14 -27.62
C SER A 156 -13.60 -12.00 -29.14
N THR A 157 -12.46 -12.03 -29.84
CA THR A 157 -12.43 -11.94 -31.31
C THR A 157 -13.09 -13.16 -31.95
N LEU A 158 -12.77 -14.37 -31.47
CA LEU A 158 -13.39 -15.60 -31.97
C LEU A 158 -14.90 -15.60 -31.75
N VAL A 159 -15.35 -15.26 -30.54
CA VAL A 159 -16.77 -15.32 -30.21
C VAL A 159 -17.57 -14.20 -30.88
N VAL A 160 -17.00 -13.01 -31.07
CA VAL A 160 -17.71 -11.89 -31.70
C VAL A 160 -17.73 -11.97 -33.23
N PHE A 161 -16.67 -12.44 -33.86
CA PHE A 161 -16.56 -12.41 -35.33
C PHE A 161 -16.70 -13.78 -35.98
N VAL A 162 -16.19 -14.85 -35.35
CA VAL A 162 -16.12 -16.18 -35.96
C VAL A 162 -17.39 -16.97 -35.67
N LEU A 163 -17.82 -17.06 -34.41
CA LEU A 163 -19.00 -17.85 -34.03
C LEU A 163 -20.30 -17.43 -34.75
N PRO A 164 -20.61 -16.13 -34.94
CA PRO A 164 -21.84 -15.73 -35.64
C PRO A 164 -21.88 -16.19 -37.10
N ARG A 165 -20.74 -16.25 -37.77
CA ARG A 165 -20.66 -16.76 -39.15
C ARG A 165 -21.03 -18.25 -39.21
N PHE A 166 -20.58 -19.03 -38.22
CA PHE A 166 -21.00 -20.43 -38.10
C PHE A 166 -22.48 -20.56 -37.76
N ALA A 167 -23.02 -19.71 -36.90
CA ALA A 167 -24.44 -19.69 -36.59
C ALA A 167 -25.30 -19.47 -37.85
N THR A 168 -24.94 -18.51 -38.70
CA THR A 168 -25.67 -18.27 -39.97
C THR A 168 -25.65 -19.45 -40.93
N ILE A 169 -24.56 -20.23 -40.95
CA ILE A 169 -24.45 -21.43 -41.79
C ILE A 169 -25.38 -22.51 -41.25
N PHE A 170 -25.39 -22.74 -39.93
CA PHE A 170 -26.26 -23.74 -39.30
C PHE A 170 -27.75 -23.43 -39.49
N GLU A 171 -28.13 -22.15 -39.42
CA GLU A 171 -29.50 -21.71 -39.71
C GLU A 171 -29.92 -22.01 -41.16
N GLN A 172 -29.02 -21.87 -42.14
CA GLN A 172 -29.31 -22.17 -43.55
C GLN A 172 -29.53 -23.66 -43.82
N TYR A 173 -28.90 -24.54 -43.04
CA TYR A 173 -29.06 -25.99 -43.14
C TYR A 173 -30.12 -26.55 -42.18
N GLU A 174 -30.88 -25.69 -41.50
CA GLU A 174 -31.87 -26.07 -40.46
C GLU A 174 -31.29 -26.99 -39.36
N LEU A 175 -29.99 -26.86 -39.07
CA LEU A 175 -29.30 -27.68 -38.07
C LEU A 175 -29.30 -27.00 -36.70
N ALA A 176 -29.48 -27.81 -35.64
CA ALA A 176 -29.38 -27.31 -34.28
C ALA A 176 -27.91 -27.06 -33.89
N LEU A 177 -27.59 -25.85 -33.44
CA LEU A 177 -26.28 -25.52 -32.89
C LEU A 177 -25.98 -26.35 -31.62
N PRO A 178 -24.74 -26.88 -31.47
CA PRO A 178 -24.31 -27.55 -30.24
C PRO A 178 -24.49 -26.70 -28.99
N MET A 179 -24.76 -27.36 -27.85
CA MET A 179 -25.08 -26.68 -26.58
C MET A 179 -23.98 -25.70 -26.14
N ILE A 180 -22.71 -26.09 -26.25
CA ILE A 180 -21.56 -25.26 -25.86
C ILE A 180 -21.48 -24.00 -26.73
N THR A 181 -21.68 -24.14 -28.04
CA THR A 181 -21.68 -23.01 -28.99
C THR A 181 -22.83 -22.05 -28.71
N ARG A 182 -24.03 -22.56 -28.41
CA ARG A 182 -25.20 -21.74 -28.06
C ARG A 182 -25.00 -20.95 -26.76
N LEU A 183 -24.39 -21.57 -25.75
CA LEU A 183 -24.11 -20.92 -24.47
C LEU A 183 -23.06 -19.80 -24.62
N LEU A 184 -22.03 -20.01 -25.43
CA LEU A 184 -21.01 -18.99 -25.70
C LEU A 184 -21.55 -17.82 -26.53
N ILE A 185 -22.36 -18.08 -27.57
CA ILE A 185 -23.02 -17.03 -28.34
C ILE A 185 -23.95 -16.23 -27.43
N GLY A 186 -24.77 -16.91 -26.62
CA GLY A 186 -25.66 -16.25 -25.66
C GLY A 186 -24.90 -15.38 -24.67
N ALA A 187 -23.81 -15.87 -24.07
CA ALA A 187 -22.98 -15.09 -23.17
C ALA A 187 -22.33 -13.87 -23.85
N ALA A 188 -21.92 -14.01 -25.11
CA ALA A 188 -21.30 -12.93 -25.86
C ALA A 188 -22.30 -11.88 -26.37
N ASP A 189 -23.50 -12.29 -26.78
CA ASP A 189 -24.59 -11.36 -27.11
C ASP A 189 -25.07 -10.62 -25.87
N GLU A 190 -25.05 -11.27 -24.70
CA GLU A 190 -25.32 -10.63 -23.42
C GLU A 190 -24.24 -9.59 -23.06
N ALA A 191 -22.98 -9.97 -23.23
CA ALA A 191 -21.84 -9.09 -23.01
C ALA A 191 -21.83 -7.92 -24.01
N ARG A 192 -22.17 -8.15 -25.28
CA ARG A 192 -22.17 -7.14 -26.35
C ARG A 192 -23.40 -6.25 -26.33
N SER A 193 -24.59 -6.75 -25.99
CA SER A 193 -25.80 -5.92 -25.97
C SER A 193 -25.85 -5.02 -24.72
N ARG A 194 -25.28 -5.49 -23.60
CA ARG A 194 -25.28 -4.77 -22.31
C ARG A 194 -23.91 -4.32 -21.85
N TRP A 195 -22.92 -4.23 -22.73
CA TRP A 195 -21.59 -3.70 -22.39
C TRP A 195 -21.65 -2.31 -21.75
N TRP A 196 -22.57 -1.46 -22.21
CA TRP A 196 -22.85 -0.13 -21.69
C TRP A 196 -23.45 -0.12 -20.27
N LEU A 197 -23.98 -1.26 -19.81
CA LEU A 197 -24.48 -1.51 -18.45
C LEU A 197 -23.38 -2.15 -17.57
N TRP A 198 -22.63 -3.11 -18.11
CA TRP A 198 -21.54 -3.77 -17.38
C TRP A 198 -20.33 -2.86 -17.12
N ALA A 199 -19.98 -1.96 -18.04
CA ALA A 199 -18.89 -1.01 -17.86
C ALA A 199 -19.12 -0.06 -16.66
N PRO A 200 -20.28 0.61 -16.50
CA PRO A 200 -20.55 1.40 -15.31
C PRO A 200 -20.82 0.56 -14.07
N VAL A 201 -21.33 -0.68 -14.16
CA VAL A 201 -21.46 -1.58 -12.99
C VAL A 201 -20.08 -1.97 -12.46
N LEU A 202 -19.15 -2.37 -13.33
CA LEU A 202 -17.77 -2.66 -12.95
C LEU A 202 -17.07 -1.41 -12.44
N GLY A 203 -17.26 -0.27 -13.11
CA GLY A 203 -16.78 1.04 -12.67
C GLY A 203 -17.32 1.43 -11.30
N ALA A 204 -18.61 1.19 -11.04
CA ALA A 204 -19.26 1.44 -9.75
C ALA A 204 -18.84 0.45 -8.67
N ALA A 205 -18.54 -0.81 -9.02
CA ALA A 205 -17.98 -1.79 -8.10
C ALA A 205 -16.55 -1.40 -7.69
N VAL A 206 -15.70 -1.02 -8.65
CA VAL A 206 -14.34 -0.53 -8.38
C VAL A 206 -14.39 0.78 -7.59
N ALA A 207 -15.22 1.74 -8.01
CA ALA A 207 -15.41 3.00 -7.28
C ALA A 207 -16.02 2.77 -5.89
N GLY A 208 -16.91 1.78 -5.74
CA GLY A 208 -17.51 1.37 -4.49
C GLY A 208 -16.50 0.73 -3.54
N VAL A 209 -15.59 -0.11 -4.04
CA VAL A 209 -14.47 -0.66 -3.26
C VAL A 209 -13.49 0.45 -2.88
N VAL A 210 -13.18 1.38 -3.79
CA VAL A 210 -12.32 2.53 -3.51
C VAL A 210 -12.95 3.45 -2.47
N ALA A 211 -14.24 3.76 -2.59
CA ALA A 211 -15.01 4.57 -1.65
C ALA A 211 -15.24 3.88 -0.30
N ALA A 212 -15.41 2.55 -0.31
CA ALA A 212 -15.42 1.74 0.91
C ALA A 212 -14.07 1.83 1.61
N ARG A 213 -12.95 1.79 0.87
CA ARG A 213 -11.62 2.02 1.44
C ARG A 213 -11.35 3.45 1.89
N THR A 214 -12.16 4.43 1.54
CA THR A 214 -12.08 5.79 2.11
C THR A 214 -12.97 5.99 3.33
N THR A 215 -13.94 5.10 3.56
CA THR A 215 -14.87 5.18 4.69
C THR A 215 -14.41 4.27 5.83
N THR A 216 -14.53 4.71 7.09
CA THR A 216 -14.13 3.92 8.27
C THR A 216 -14.79 2.54 8.32
N LYS A 217 -16.11 2.47 8.09
CA LYS A 217 -16.86 1.21 8.03
C LYS A 217 -16.47 0.30 6.86
N GLY A 218 -16.12 0.88 5.71
CA GLY A 218 -15.71 0.11 4.54
C GLY A 218 -14.29 -0.43 4.65
N ARG A 219 -13.38 0.31 5.31
CA ARG A 219 -12.06 -0.20 5.70
C ARG A 219 -12.20 -1.38 6.65
N GLU A 220 -13.04 -1.26 7.67
CA GLU A 220 -13.29 -2.34 8.62
C GLU A 220 -13.87 -3.59 7.93
N LEU A 221 -14.82 -3.42 7.00
CA LEU A 221 -15.35 -4.54 6.21
C LEU A 221 -14.28 -5.23 5.36
N VAL A 222 -13.42 -4.46 4.68
CA VAL A 222 -12.35 -4.99 3.83
C VAL A 222 -11.28 -5.68 4.67
N ASP A 223 -10.86 -5.05 5.77
CA ASP A 223 -9.89 -5.61 6.70
C ASP A 223 -10.42 -6.93 7.29
N THR A 224 -11.68 -6.94 7.74
CA THR A 224 -12.29 -8.16 8.30
C THR A 224 -12.49 -9.26 7.26
N THR A 225 -12.79 -8.94 5.99
CA THR A 225 -12.85 -9.97 4.93
C THR A 225 -11.47 -10.52 4.57
N LEU A 226 -10.45 -9.68 4.45
CA LEU A 226 -9.06 -10.12 4.20
C LEU A 226 -8.55 -11.03 5.31
N LEU A 227 -8.95 -10.77 6.56
CA LEU A 227 -8.56 -11.56 7.73
C LEU A 227 -9.34 -12.88 7.88
N ARG A 228 -10.42 -13.11 7.11
CA ARG A 228 -11.16 -14.38 7.13
C ARG A 228 -10.48 -15.49 6.34
N VAL A 229 -9.69 -15.14 5.34
CA VAL A 229 -8.94 -16.12 4.55
C VAL A 229 -7.60 -16.38 5.25
N PRO A 230 -7.34 -17.60 5.78
CA PRO A 230 -6.17 -17.85 6.63
C PRO A 230 -4.84 -17.47 5.98
N THR A 231 -4.72 -17.72 4.68
CA THR A 231 -3.51 -17.42 3.88
C THR A 231 -3.29 -15.92 3.69
N LEU A 232 -4.35 -15.16 3.38
CA LEU A 232 -4.26 -13.69 3.24
C LEU A 232 -4.07 -13.01 4.60
N ARG A 233 -4.65 -13.56 5.67
CA ARG A 233 -4.45 -13.10 7.03
C ARG A 233 -2.97 -13.13 7.40
N GLN A 234 -2.30 -14.26 7.20
CA GLN A 234 -0.89 -14.41 7.58
C GLN A 234 0.02 -13.43 6.85
N VAL A 235 -0.18 -13.26 5.52
CA VAL A 235 0.58 -12.28 4.71
C VAL A 235 0.31 -10.85 5.18
N THR A 236 -0.95 -10.51 5.45
CA THR A 236 -1.33 -9.16 5.85
C THR A 236 -0.78 -8.83 7.24
N GLN A 237 -0.87 -9.76 8.19
CA GLN A 237 -0.36 -9.58 9.55
C GLN A 237 1.17 -9.44 9.58
N THR A 238 1.90 -10.30 8.86
CA THR A 238 3.36 -10.23 8.79
C THR A 238 3.84 -8.93 8.13
N LEU A 239 3.25 -8.51 7.01
CA LEU A 239 3.65 -7.27 6.32
C LEU A 239 3.31 -5.99 7.11
N ILE A 240 2.12 -5.93 7.74
CA ILE A 240 1.75 -4.77 8.56
C ILE A 240 2.58 -4.75 9.85
N GLY A 241 2.79 -5.91 10.48
CA GLY A 241 3.66 -6.06 11.64
C GLY A 241 5.09 -5.65 11.34
N ALA A 242 5.64 -6.07 10.20
CA ALA A 242 6.95 -5.64 9.72
C ALA A 242 7.05 -4.11 9.65
N ARG A 243 6.09 -3.47 8.97
CA ARG A 243 6.06 -2.01 8.84
C ARG A 243 5.89 -1.32 10.20
N ALA A 244 5.06 -1.86 11.08
CA ALA A 244 4.83 -1.32 12.41
C ALA A 244 6.12 -1.35 13.25
N CYS A 245 6.81 -2.50 13.29
CA CYS A 245 8.07 -2.69 13.99
C CYS A 245 9.18 -1.80 13.42
N ARG A 246 9.32 -1.72 12.09
CA ARG A 246 10.32 -0.82 11.45
C ARG A 246 10.05 0.65 11.75
N LEU A 247 8.79 1.08 11.74
CA LEU A 247 8.45 2.47 12.02
C LEU A 247 8.65 2.80 13.51
N LEU A 248 8.20 1.93 14.41
CA LEU A 248 8.43 2.07 15.85
C LEU A 248 9.94 2.12 16.16
N GLY A 249 10.69 1.19 15.57
CA GLY A 249 12.14 1.13 15.70
C GLY A 249 12.84 2.39 15.19
N LEU A 250 12.37 2.96 14.08
CA LEU A 250 12.89 4.19 13.50
C LEU A 250 12.65 5.38 14.43
N LEU A 251 11.41 5.53 14.92
CA LEU A 251 11.04 6.63 15.80
C LEU A 251 11.84 6.57 17.11
N ILE A 252 11.89 5.40 17.77
CA ILE A 252 12.64 5.22 19.02
C ILE A 252 14.14 5.43 18.79
N SER A 253 14.71 4.87 17.72
CA SER A 253 16.15 5.04 17.42
C SER A 253 16.51 6.47 17.04
N SER A 254 15.55 7.25 16.55
CA SER A 254 15.69 8.68 16.27
C SER A 254 15.56 9.55 17.52
N GLY A 255 15.30 8.96 18.69
CA GLY A 255 15.14 9.66 19.96
C GLY A 255 13.71 10.13 20.27
N VAL A 256 12.71 9.66 19.52
CA VAL A 256 11.30 9.93 19.84
C VAL A 256 10.90 9.10 21.07
N PRO A 257 10.32 9.72 22.12
CA PRO A 257 9.83 8.98 23.29
C PRO A 257 8.81 7.90 22.91
N LEU A 258 8.84 6.75 23.59
CA LEU A 258 8.01 5.58 23.26
C LEU A 258 6.51 5.92 23.12
N LEU A 259 5.94 6.67 24.06
CA LEU A 259 4.52 7.04 24.02
C LEU A 259 4.17 7.89 22.79
N GLU A 260 5.04 8.83 22.43
CA GLU A 260 4.86 9.65 21.22
C GLU A 260 5.08 8.83 19.95
N ALA A 261 6.04 7.89 19.98
CA ALA A 261 6.26 6.96 18.88
C ALA A 261 5.03 6.07 18.64
N LEU A 262 4.34 5.59 19.68
CA LEU A 262 3.09 4.84 19.57
C LEU A 262 1.95 5.68 18.98
N ARG A 263 1.82 6.95 19.38
CA ARG A 263 0.83 7.87 18.78
C ARG A 263 1.06 8.10 17.30
N LEU A 264 2.32 8.30 16.90
CA LEU A 264 2.69 8.49 15.50
C LEU A 264 2.51 7.19 14.69
N LEU A 265 2.82 6.05 15.29
CA LEU A 265 2.58 4.72 14.72
C LEU A 265 1.08 4.51 14.42
N ARG A 266 0.22 4.89 15.37
CA ARG A 266 -1.24 4.83 15.23
C ARG A 266 -1.75 5.63 14.04
N LEU A 267 -1.17 6.82 13.80
CA LEU A 267 -1.52 7.66 12.66
C LEU A 267 -1.02 7.11 11.31
N ALA A 268 0.06 6.33 11.33
CA ALA A 268 0.68 5.76 10.13
C ALA A 268 0.03 4.43 9.70
N ILE A 269 -0.52 3.66 10.64
CA ILE A 269 -1.15 2.38 10.35
C ILE A 269 -2.66 2.57 10.10
N SER A 270 -3.14 2.08 8.96
CA SER A 270 -4.55 2.22 8.56
C SER A 270 -5.40 0.98 8.81
N ASN A 271 -4.79 -0.17 9.13
CA ASN A 271 -5.49 -1.42 9.35
C ASN A 271 -6.11 -1.46 10.74
N THR A 272 -7.39 -1.82 10.80
CA THR A 272 -8.20 -1.82 12.02
C THR A 272 -7.68 -2.72 13.14
N VAL A 273 -7.13 -3.90 12.82
CA VAL A 273 -6.57 -4.82 13.83
C VAL A 273 -5.31 -4.24 14.46
N PHE A 274 -4.40 -3.72 13.63
CA PHE A 274 -3.19 -3.09 14.15
C PHE A 274 -3.46 -1.74 14.82
N HIS A 275 -4.50 -1.02 14.41
CA HIS A 275 -4.90 0.20 15.11
C HIS A 275 -5.31 -0.11 16.55
N ARG A 276 -6.16 -1.14 16.76
CA ARG A 276 -6.54 -1.61 18.12
C ARG A 276 -5.32 -2.07 18.92
N LEU A 277 -4.43 -2.84 18.30
CA LEU A 277 -3.17 -3.25 18.94
C LEU A 277 -2.38 -2.04 19.43
N VAL A 278 -2.22 -1.00 18.60
CA VAL A 278 -1.47 0.19 18.99
C VAL A 278 -2.19 1.02 20.04
N ASP A 279 -3.53 1.07 20.02
CA ASP A 279 -4.34 1.68 21.08
C ASP A 279 -4.10 0.98 22.43
N ASP A 280 -4.15 -0.36 22.46
CA ASP A 280 -3.89 -1.17 23.65
C ASP A 280 -2.46 -0.95 24.19
N LEU A 281 -1.48 -0.85 23.27
CA LEU A 281 -0.08 -0.58 23.63
C LEU A 281 0.11 0.85 24.19
N GLU A 282 -0.52 1.85 23.56
CA GLU A 282 -0.47 3.24 24.04
C GLU A 282 -1.08 3.35 25.44
N GLU A 283 -2.25 2.75 25.65
CA GLU A 283 -2.93 2.73 26.95
C GLU A 283 -2.08 2.02 28.01
N ALA A 284 -1.56 0.83 27.71
CA ALA A 284 -0.73 0.08 28.65
C ALA A 284 0.52 0.86 29.09
N VAL A 285 1.27 1.42 28.15
CA VAL A 285 2.47 2.21 28.44
C VAL A 285 2.12 3.50 29.20
N SER A 286 1.00 4.15 28.86
CA SER A 286 0.54 5.35 29.59
C SER A 286 0.18 5.05 31.05
N ASN A 287 -0.29 3.83 31.33
CA ASN A 287 -0.61 3.34 32.66
C ASN A 287 0.60 2.70 33.39
N GLY A 288 1.80 2.78 32.81
CA GLY A 288 3.04 2.27 33.41
C GLY A 288 3.25 0.75 33.30
N ARG A 289 2.47 0.06 32.46
CA ARG A 289 2.67 -1.36 32.14
C ARG A 289 3.72 -1.52 31.04
N SER A 290 4.39 -2.66 31.00
CA SER A 290 5.41 -2.95 29.98
C SER A 290 4.79 -3.18 28.60
N LEU A 291 5.56 -2.90 27.54
CA LEU A 291 5.11 -3.14 26.17
C LEU A 291 4.94 -4.64 25.90
N SER A 292 5.80 -5.47 26.50
CA SER A 292 5.69 -6.93 26.43
C SER A 292 4.39 -7.47 27.02
N GLU A 293 3.94 -6.96 28.17
CA GLU A 293 2.69 -7.40 28.80
C GLU A 293 1.46 -7.09 27.94
N ALA A 294 1.48 -5.96 27.23
CA ALA A 294 0.39 -5.55 26.35
C ALA A 294 0.36 -6.36 25.03
N LEU A 295 1.47 -7.00 24.68
CA LEU A 295 1.58 -7.88 23.51
C LEU A 295 1.21 -9.33 23.81
N GLU A 296 1.25 -9.76 25.07
CA GLU A 296 0.90 -11.11 25.46
C GLU A 296 -0.57 -11.44 25.10
N GLY A 297 -0.78 -12.56 24.40
CA GLY A 297 -2.11 -13.02 23.99
C GLY A 297 -2.71 -12.29 22.77
N ASN A 298 -1.99 -11.33 22.18
CA ASN A 298 -2.49 -10.60 21.02
C ASN A 298 -2.19 -11.35 19.70
N VAL A 299 -3.23 -11.55 18.86
CA VAL A 299 -3.12 -12.40 17.66
C VAL A 299 -2.58 -11.64 16.43
N ALA A 300 -2.21 -10.37 16.61
CA ALA A 300 -1.72 -9.52 15.54
C ALA A 300 -0.24 -9.74 15.20
N LEU A 301 0.56 -10.13 16.20
CA LEU A 301 1.99 -10.44 16.05
C LEU A 301 2.26 -11.90 16.46
N PRO A 302 3.30 -12.55 15.91
CA PRO A 302 3.71 -13.87 16.36
C PRO A 302 4.11 -13.86 17.85
N PRO A 303 3.94 -14.97 18.59
CA PRO A 303 4.30 -15.04 20.02
C PRO A 303 5.76 -14.64 20.31
N SER A 304 6.67 -14.96 19.40
CA SER A 304 8.10 -14.56 19.47
C SER A 304 8.31 -13.05 19.56
N ALA A 305 7.35 -12.23 19.13
CA ALA A 305 7.42 -10.78 19.23
C ALA A 305 7.43 -10.29 20.69
N SER A 306 6.58 -10.90 21.54
CA SER A 306 6.45 -10.51 22.94
C SER A 306 7.75 -10.76 23.73
N GLU A 307 8.41 -11.90 23.48
CA GLU A 307 9.67 -12.29 24.13
C GLU A 307 10.85 -11.39 23.71
N LEU A 308 10.94 -11.07 22.42
CA LEU A 308 11.96 -10.17 21.90
C LEU A 308 11.78 -8.75 22.43
N ILE A 309 10.54 -8.26 22.50
CA ILE A 309 10.23 -6.95 23.07
C ILE A 309 10.49 -6.91 24.56
N ALA A 310 10.13 -7.96 25.32
CA ALA A 310 10.44 -8.07 26.74
C ALA A 310 11.95 -7.97 27.00
N THR A 311 12.75 -8.63 26.17
CA THR A 311 14.22 -8.59 26.24
C THR A 311 14.76 -7.20 25.86
N ALA A 312 14.20 -6.59 24.83
CA ALA A 312 14.58 -5.27 24.34
C ALA A 312 14.24 -4.16 25.35
N GLU A 313 13.12 -4.27 26.04
CA GLU A 313 12.68 -3.33 27.06
C GLU A 313 13.62 -3.38 28.28
N LYS A 314 13.95 -4.58 28.76
CA LYS A 314 14.91 -4.78 29.86
C LYS A 314 16.32 -4.28 29.54
N THR A 315 16.74 -4.38 28.27
CA THR A 315 18.07 -3.96 27.82
C THR A 315 18.12 -2.52 27.31
N GLY A 316 16.98 -1.82 27.23
CA GLY A 316 16.90 -0.47 26.69
C GLY A 316 17.15 -0.38 25.17
N ARG A 317 17.03 -1.50 24.44
CA ARG A 317 17.34 -1.62 23.00
C ARG A 317 16.08 -1.78 22.13
N LEU A 318 14.95 -1.25 22.58
CA LEU A 318 13.66 -1.33 21.87
C LEU A 318 13.74 -0.87 20.41
N GLY A 319 14.45 0.23 20.13
CA GLY A 319 14.58 0.77 18.77
C GLY A 319 15.24 -0.21 17.81
N GLU A 320 16.39 -0.78 18.21
CA GLU A 320 17.17 -1.72 17.41
C GLU A 320 16.46 -3.06 17.23
N VAL A 321 15.94 -3.64 18.32
CA VAL A 321 15.25 -4.92 18.25
C VAL A 321 13.97 -4.81 17.42
N SER A 322 13.23 -3.70 17.52
CA SER A 322 12.07 -3.46 16.66
C SER A 322 12.44 -3.35 15.19
N GLN A 323 13.58 -2.73 14.85
CA GLN A 323 14.08 -2.72 13.47
C GLN A 323 14.42 -4.14 12.97
N MET A 324 15.09 -4.94 13.79
CA MET A 324 15.47 -6.32 13.45
C MET A 324 14.24 -7.21 13.24
N MET A 325 13.27 -7.14 14.16
CA MET A 325 11.99 -7.82 14.04
C MET A 325 11.25 -7.39 12.78
N GLY A 326 11.23 -6.09 12.51
CA GLY A 326 10.60 -5.53 11.32
C GLY A 326 11.21 -6.05 10.02
N ALA A 327 12.54 -6.15 9.95
CA ALA A 327 13.23 -6.73 8.80
C ALA A 327 12.92 -8.23 8.64
N HIS A 328 12.92 -8.99 9.73
CA HIS A 328 12.59 -10.42 9.70
C HIS A 328 11.15 -10.68 9.21
N TYR A 329 10.17 -9.97 9.75
CA TYR A 329 8.78 -10.10 9.32
C TYR A 329 8.53 -9.59 7.90
N GLU A 330 9.32 -8.63 7.42
CA GLU A 330 9.26 -8.20 6.03
C GLU A 330 9.71 -9.32 5.08
N GLU A 331 10.83 -9.99 5.39
CA GLU A 331 11.32 -11.12 4.61
C GLU A 331 10.32 -12.27 4.59
N GLU A 332 9.76 -12.62 5.75
CA GLU A 332 8.73 -13.64 5.90
C GLU A 332 7.45 -13.27 5.12
N GLY A 333 6.95 -12.05 5.30
CA GLY A 333 5.76 -11.55 4.61
C GLY A 333 5.94 -11.49 3.09
N GLN A 334 7.12 -11.12 2.60
CA GLN A 334 7.45 -11.17 1.17
C GLN A 334 7.52 -12.61 0.64
N ALA A 335 8.06 -13.56 1.41
CA ALA A 335 8.08 -14.97 1.02
C ALA A 335 6.66 -15.54 0.93
N LEU A 336 5.82 -15.28 1.92
CA LEU A 336 4.42 -15.71 1.91
C LEU A 336 3.64 -15.05 0.76
N ALA A 337 3.85 -13.75 0.50
CA ALA A 337 3.23 -13.08 -0.64
C ALA A 337 3.63 -13.70 -1.98
N ARG A 338 4.92 -14.04 -2.16
CA ARG A 338 5.42 -14.76 -3.34
C ARG A 338 4.74 -16.12 -3.51
N GLN A 339 4.61 -16.88 -2.43
CA GLN A 339 3.95 -18.19 -2.44
C GLN A 339 2.47 -18.08 -2.82
N LEU A 340 1.76 -17.06 -2.36
CA LEU A 340 0.37 -16.84 -2.78
C LEU A 340 0.27 -16.55 -4.27
N VAL A 341 1.14 -15.70 -4.80
CA VAL A 341 1.09 -15.38 -6.24
C VAL A 341 1.50 -16.57 -7.11
N SER A 342 2.46 -17.39 -6.66
CA SER A 342 2.86 -18.60 -7.40
C SER A 342 1.75 -19.65 -7.48
N VAL A 343 0.77 -19.64 -6.56
CA VAL A 343 -0.43 -20.50 -6.65
C VAL A 343 -1.48 -19.92 -7.59
N ILE A 344 -1.59 -18.59 -7.66
CA ILE A 344 -2.51 -17.91 -8.58
C ILE A 344 -2.17 -18.21 -10.04
N GLU A 345 -0.89 -18.30 -10.39
CA GLU A 345 -0.45 -18.55 -11.76
C GLU A 345 -0.99 -19.87 -12.36
N PRO A 346 -0.79 -21.06 -11.75
CA PRO A 346 -1.38 -22.31 -12.25
C PRO A 346 -2.91 -22.26 -12.34
N ILE A 347 -3.57 -21.63 -11.37
CA ILE A 347 -5.04 -21.50 -11.37
C ILE A 347 -5.50 -20.68 -12.58
N VAL A 348 -4.88 -19.52 -12.82
CA VAL A 348 -5.20 -18.66 -13.96
C VAL A 348 -4.94 -19.41 -15.27
N THR A 349 -3.81 -20.08 -15.41
CA THR A 349 -3.47 -20.85 -16.60
C THR A 349 -4.45 -22.01 -16.84
N MET A 350 -4.84 -22.74 -15.79
CA MET A 350 -5.81 -23.84 -15.90
C MET A 350 -7.19 -23.32 -16.31
N VAL A 351 -7.67 -22.25 -15.67
CA VAL A 351 -8.95 -21.62 -16.02
C VAL A 351 -8.91 -21.11 -17.46
N MET A 352 -7.84 -20.42 -17.85
CA MET A 352 -7.72 -19.89 -19.21
C MET A 352 -7.63 -21.00 -20.24
N GLY A 353 -6.89 -22.07 -19.95
CA GLY A 353 -6.82 -23.27 -20.78
C GLY A 353 -8.19 -23.93 -20.97
N ALA A 354 -8.97 -24.06 -19.89
CA ALA A 354 -10.33 -24.60 -19.95
C ALA A 354 -11.27 -23.73 -20.81
N VAL A 355 -11.19 -22.40 -20.67
CA VAL A 355 -11.97 -21.46 -21.49
C VAL A 355 -11.57 -21.57 -22.96
N VAL A 356 -10.28 -21.58 -23.27
CA VAL A 356 -9.79 -21.74 -24.66
C VAL A 356 -10.24 -23.08 -25.23
N ALA A 357 -10.13 -24.18 -24.49
CA ALA A 357 -10.60 -25.49 -24.93
C ALA A 357 -12.10 -25.50 -25.22
N ALA A 358 -12.92 -24.88 -24.37
CA ALA A 358 -14.36 -24.75 -24.59
C ALA A 358 -14.67 -23.96 -25.88
N VAL A 359 -13.93 -22.88 -26.16
CA VAL A 359 -14.09 -22.09 -27.39
C VAL A 359 -13.68 -22.90 -28.62
N VAL A 360 -12.55 -23.62 -28.56
CA VAL A 360 -12.10 -24.47 -29.67
C VAL A 360 -13.13 -25.57 -29.96
N LEU A 361 -13.66 -26.24 -28.93
CA LEU A 361 -14.73 -27.23 -29.07
C LEU A 361 -15.99 -26.60 -29.69
N ALA A 362 -16.37 -25.40 -29.26
CA ALA A 362 -17.54 -24.70 -29.80
C ALA A 362 -17.41 -24.35 -31.29
N VAL A 363 -16.18 -24.19 -31.79
CA VAL A 363 -15.90 -23.95 -33.21
C VAL A 363 -15.77 -25.26 -33.99
N MET A 364 -15.09 -26.26 -33.42
CA MET A 364 -14.78 -27.51 -34.12
C MET A 364 -15.97 -28.48 -34.21
N LEU A 365 -16.82 -28.55 -33.19
CA LEU A 365 -18.01 -29.42 -33.21
C LEU A 365 -18.92 -29.13 -34.42
N PRO A 366 -19.29 -27.86 -34.69
CA PRO A 366 -20.00 -27.49 -35.91
C PRO A 366 -19.37 -28.00 -37.22
N VAL A 367 -18.04 -27.97 -37.32
CA VAL A 367 -17.32 -28.39 -38.52
C VAL A 367 -17.42 -29.90 -38.74
N PHE A 368 -17.32 -30.69 -37.66
CA PHE A 368 -17.50 -32.14 -37.74
C PHE A 368 -18.92 -32.53 -38.13
N ASP A 369 -19.94 -31.84 -37.60
CA ASP A 369 -21.34 -32.09 -37.93
C ASP A 369 -21.59 -31.81 -39.43
N ILE A 370 -21.09 -30.71 -39.97
CA ILE A 370 -21.20 -30.41 -41.42
C ILE A 370 -20.46 -31.46 -42.26
N ALA A 371 -19.25 -31.86 -41.87
CA ALA A 371 -18.44 -32.82 -42.63
C ALA A 371 -19.09 -34.21 -42.69
N THR A 372 -19.71 -34.67 -41.60
CA THR A 372 -20.41 -35.96 -41.57
C THR A 372 -21.72 -35.95 -42.38
N LEU A 373 -22.41 -34.81 -42.43
CA LEU A 373 -23.57 -34.63 -43.31
C LEU A 373 -23.18 -34.63 -44.79
N ALA A 374 -22.07 -33.98 -45.15
CA ALA A 374 -21.56 -33.93 -46.51
C ALA A 374 -21.02 -35.29 -47.04
N GLN A 375 -20.73 -36.25 -46.16
CA GLN A 375 -20.37 -37.62 -46.55
C GLN A 375 -21.57 -38.56 -46.70
N ARG A 376 -22.75 -38.17 -46.21
CA ARG A 376 -23.97 -39.00 -46.23
C ARG A 376 -24.96 -38.64 -47.34
N GLY A 377 -24.85 -37.45 -47.92
CA GLY A 377 -25.50 -37.05 -49.18
C GLY A 377 -24.50 -37.07 -50.32
#